data_AF-A0A954SCU9-F1
#
_entry.id   AF-A0A954SCU9-F1
#
_cell.length_a   1.000
_cell.length_b   1.000
_cell.length_c   1.000
_cell.angle_alpha   90.00
_cell.angle_beta   90.00
_cell.angle_gamma   90.00
#
_symmetry.space_group_name_H-M   'P 1'
#
loop_
_entity.id
_entity.type
_entity.pdbx_description
1 polymer ?
#
loop_
_entity_poly.entity_id
_entity_poly.type
_entity_poly.pdbx_seq_one_letter_code
_entity_poly.pdbx_strand_id
1 'polypeptide(L)'
;MDVLLHGYAVNRPTWFLLSTVLILAVYFRFNRWWSLRNLDLLLILAASPGLVFLHETVPQWHAFGYGWLYVMTCLFLVRLLIDPLLQRRPYLGQNMNPQGLFFLCLAVFAFITTQAITETLPRTSEKTVQQAGQLLSRTATELEQPDETELSPGPAAPLLAAPVGLMFEDLAARILSILAHVAVIVGLYFVGRNLFADASLGLGMGTLYLLLPCTAYNVGEFNHVLPTALIVWAFVAYRKPIVAGILLGLACGTMYFPILLLPMWAAFYGRKGAWRFAMALVLVGAMLTASLALTSADPDSFVRKTLGSLDLAVLAFHGGESTVGFWREADYLSVYRIPIMVAYGVMLVAMAIWPRRRTVETLLAQSCAVIVGAQLWFTQQGGVYLLWYLPLMLMVVFRPRLMQVSFPDDLDTLPNVGTGQRLDSQTSLVRANTLQMFR
;
A
#
# COMPACT_ATOMS: atom_id res chain seq x y z
N MET A 1 -28.41 -16.63 -10.09
CA MET A 1 -27.71 -16.95 -8.83
C MET A 1 -28.68 -17.52 -7.79
N ASP A 2 -29.92 -17.01 -7.71
CA ASP A 2 -30.91 -17.40 -6.69
C ASP A 2 -31.40 -18.86 -6.75
N VAL A 3 -31.28 -19.54 -7.90
CA VAL A 3 -31.68 -20.95 -8.05
C VAL A 3 -30.59 -21.93 -7.58
N LEU A 4 -29.31 -21.54 -7.65
CA LEU A 4 -28.17 -22.41 -7.32
C LEU A 4 -27.56 -22.13 -5.94
N LEU A 5 -27.72 -20.91 -5.42
CA LEU A 5 -27.11 -20.43 -4.17
C LEU A 5 -28.16 -19.79 -3.25
N HIS A 6 -29.34 -20.40 -3.16
CA HIS A 6 -30.42 -19.90 -2.31
C HIS A 6 -29.97 -19.85 -0.83
N GLY A 7 -29.93 -18.65 -0.25
CA GLY A 7 -29.49 -18.43 1.14
C GLY A 7 -27.98 -18.42 1.37
N TYR A 8 -27.14 -18.62 0.34
CA TYR A 8 -25.69 -18.54 0.47
C TYR A 8 -25.22 -17.08 0.35
N ALA A 9 -25.01 -16.43 1.50
CA ALA A 9 -24.36 -15.13 1.58
C ALA A 9 -22.91 -15.33 2.06
N VAL A 10 -21.95 -14.84 1.28
CA VAL A 10 -20.55 -14.84 1.70
C VAL A 10 -20.33 -13.64 2.63
N ASN A 11 -20.62 -13.84 3.92
CA ASN A 11 -20.35 -12.84 4.94
C ASN A 11 -18.83 -12.76 5.24
N ARG A 12 -18.39 -11.67 5.90
CA ARG A 12 -16.97 -11.43 6.22
C ARG A 12 -16.29 -12.59 6.97
N PRO A 13 -16.93 -13.24 7.98
CA PRO A 13 -16.37 -14.42 8.64
C PRO A 13 -16.26 -15.65 7.74
N THR A 14 -17.23 -15.89 6.85
CA THR A 14 -17.16 -17.01 5.89
C THR A 14 -16.03 -16.79 4.91
N TRP A 15 -15.88 -15.57 4.38
CA TRP A 15 -14.73 -15.22 3.54
C TRP A 15 -13.41 -15.40 4.28
N PHE A 16 -13.33 -14.96 5.55
CA PHE A 16 -12.14 -15.14 6.39
C PHE A 16 -11.70 -16.60 6.42
N LEU A 17 -12.62 -17.51 6.75
CA LEU A 17 -12.32 -18.93 6.92
C LEU A 17 -11.92 -19.58 5.60
N LEU A 18 -12.70 -19.36 4.54
CA LEU A 18 -12.43 -19.96 3.21
C LEU A 18 -11.11 -19.44 2.63
N SER A 19 -10.88 -18.13 2.68
CA SER A 19 -9.63 -17.54 2.20
C SER A 19 -8.43 -17.98 3.05
N THR A 20 -8.55 -18.08 4.38
CA THR A 20 -7.46 -18.54 5.25
C THR A 20 -7.04 -19.97 4.91
N VAL A 21 -8.00 -20.89 4.76
CA VAL A 21 -7.71 -22.28 4.37
C VAL A 21 -7.01 -22.34 3.01
N LEU A 22 -7.51 -21.57 2.04
CA LEU A 22 -6.94 -21.51 0.69
C LEU A 22 -5.53 -20.89 0.67
N ILE A 23 -5.32 -19.80 1.41
CA ILE A 23 -4.01 -19.14 1.55
C ILE A 23 -3.02 -20.11 2.18
N LEU A 24 -3.41 -20.85 3.21
CA LEU A 24 -2.55 -21.86 3.82
C LEU A 24 -2.20 -22.97 2.81
N ALA A 25 -3.17 -23.49 2.06
CA ALA A 25 -2.91 -24.52 1.05
C ALA A 25 -1.90 -24.04 -0.03
N VAL A 26 -2.07 -22.81 -0.53
CA VAL A 26 -1.27 -22.28 -1.65
C VAL A 26 0.10 -21.77 -1.21
N TYR A 27 0.21 -21.12 -0.05
CA TYR A 27 1.43 -20.39 0.36
C TYR A 27 2.14 -21.00 1.57
N PHE A 28 1.45 -21.73 2.44
CA PHE A 28 2.06 -22.29 3.64
C PHE A 28 2.98 -23.46 3.28
N ARG A 29 4.13 -23.52 3.94
CA ARG A 29 5.13 -24.53 3.64
C ARG A 29 5.12 -25.65 4.67
N PHE A 30 4.42 -26.73 4.35
CA PHE A 30 4.20 -27.87 5.26
C PHE A 30 5.48 -28.62 5.65
N ASN A 31 6.50 -28.65 4.79
CA ASN A 31 7.78 -29.32 5.11
C ASN A 31 8.65 -28.53 6.10
N ARG A 32 8.36 -27.24 6.34
CA ARG A 32 9.16 -26.39 7.23
C ARG A 32 8.27 -25.38 7.95
N TRP A 33 7.66 -25.84 9.04
CA TRP A 33 6.72 -25.08 9.85
C TRP A 33 7.31 -23.75 10.34
N TRP A 34 8.49 -23.80 10.96
CA TRP A 34 9.20 -22.63 11.53
C TRP A 34 10.05 -21.86 10.51
N SER A 35 9.45 -21.50 9.38
CA SER A 35 10.11 -20.61 8.40
C SER A 35 9.67 -19.16 8.58
N LEU A 36 10.59 -18.21 8.36
CA LEU A 36 10.28 -16.77 8.37
C LEU A 36 9.11 -16.43 7.45
N ARG A 37 9.01 -17.12 6.31
CA ARG A 37 7.85 -17.02 5.43
C ARG A 37 6.55 -17.39 6.13
N ASN A 38 6.49 -18.55 6.75
CA ASN A 38 5.25 -19.02 7.36
C ASN A 38 4.87 -18.08 8.50
N LEU A 39 5.85 -17.57 9.25
CA LEU A 39 5.64 -16.51 10.24
C LEU A 39 5.03 -15.26 9.58
N ASP A 40 5.62 -14.76 8.50
CA ASP A 40 5.11 -13.58 7.78
C ASP A 40 3.68 -13.79 7.27
N LEU A 41 3.38 -14.96 6.70
CA LEU A 41 2.05 -15.33 6.23
C LEU A 41 1.04 -15.37 7.38
N LEU A 42 1.41 -16.01 8.48
CA LEU A 42 0.56 -16.10 9.68
C LEU A 42 0.34 -14.74 10.31
N LEU A 43 1.35 -13.86 10.35
CA LEU A 43 1.21 -12.50 10.85
C LEU A 43 0.23 -11.70 9.97
N ILE A 44 0.34 -11.76 8.65
CA ILE A 44 -0.57 -11.05 7.75
C ILE A 44 -2.02 -11.58 7.90
N LEU A 45 -2.19 -12.91 7.97
CA LEU A 45 -3.50 -13.52 8.21
C LEU A 45 -4.08 -13.12 9.58
N ALA A 46 -3.25 -13.10 10.62
CA ALA A 46 -3.64 -12.76 11.98
C ALA A 46 -4.13 -11.32 12.14
N ALA A 47 -3.83 -10.40 11.21
CA ALA A 47 -4.41 -9.06 11.27
C ALA A 47 -5.91 -9.04 10.89
N SER A 48 -6.37 -9.97 10.05
CA SER A 48 -7.74 -9.96 9.52
C SER A 48 -8.85 -10.14 10.58
N PRO A 49 -8.72 -11.02 11.59
CA PRO A 49 -9.70 -11.11 12.69
C PRO A 49 -9.97 -9.79 13.39
N GLY A 50 -8.95 -8.94 13.55
CA GLY A 50 -9.10 -7.62 14.15
C GLY A 50 -10.11 -6.74 13.40
N LEU A 51 -10.14 -6.81 12.06
CA LEU A 51 -11.12 -6.10 11.24
C LEU A 51 -12.53 -6.69 11.36
N VAL A 52 -12.66 -8.00 11.59
CA VAL A 52 -13.97 -8.63 11.81
C VAL A 52 -14.58 -8.13 13.13
N PHE A 53 -13.79 -8.07 14.20
CA PHE A 53 -14.25 -7.59 15.51
C PHE A 53 -14.72 -6.13 15.48
N LEU A 54 -14.13 -5.29 14.61
CA LEU A 54 -14.54 -3.89 14.45
C LEU A 54 -15.89 -3.69 13.75
N HIS A 55 -16.45 -4.74 13.16
CA HIS A 55 -17.74 -4.70 12.48
C HIS A 55 -18.85 -5.41 13.24
N GLU A 56 -18.55 -5.93 14.43
CA GLU A 56 -19.54 -6.52 15.32
C GLU A 56 -20.40 -5.44 15.97
N THR A 57 -21.66 -5.76 16.28
CA THR A 57 -22.58 -4.76 16.84
C THR A 57 -22.31 -4.44 18.32
N VAL A 58 -21.54 -5.27 19.02
CA VAL A 58 -21.28 -5.10 20.46
C VAL A 58 -20.02 -4.27 20.68
N PRO A 59 -20.10 -3.11 21.39
CA PRO A 59 -18.96 -2.19 21.56
C PRO A 59 -17.70 -2.82 22.18
N GLN A 60 -17.86 -3.81 23.05
CA GLN A 60 -16.72 -4.51 23.68
C GLN A 60 -15.79 -5.17 22.65
N TRP A 61 -16.33 -5.64 21.51
CA TRP A 61 -15.53 -6.23 20.44
C TRP A 61 -14.75 -5.18 19.67
N HIS A 62 -15.21 -3.92 19.62
CA HIS A 62 -14.46 -2.84 18.99
C HIS A 62 -13.15 -2.56 19.72
N ALA A 63 -13.20 -2.42 21.05
CA ALA A 63 -12.00 -2.21 21.87
C ALA A 63 -10.99 -3.36 21.70
N PHE A 64 -11.48 -4.60 21.68
CA PHE A 64 -10.63 -5.78 21.41
C PHE A 64 -10.05 -5.75 19.98
N GLY A 65 -10.86 -5.40 18.98
CA GLY A 65 -10.44 -5.28 17.58
C GLY A 65 -9.33 -4.23 17.39
N TYR A 66 -9.48 -3.05 17.98
CA TYR A 66 -8.45 -2.01 17.96
C TYR A 66 -7.18 -2.44 18.68
N GLY A 67 -7.30 -3.05 19.88
CA GLY A 67 -6.14 -3.57 20.61
C GLY A 67 -5.39 -4.65 19.84
N TRP A 68 -6.12 -5.58 19.20
CA TRP A 68 -5.56 -6.60 18.33
C TRP A 68 -4.86 -6.00 17.12
N LEU A 69 -5.53 -5.04 16.46
CA LEU A 69 -5.02 -4.04 15.51
C LEU A 69 -3.60 -3.61 15.84
N TYR A 70 -3.54 -2.93 16.96
CA TYR A 70 -2.36 -2.26 17.46
C TYR A 70 -1.20 -3.22 17.73
N VAL A 71 -1.48 -4.36 18.37
CA VAL A 71 -0.47 -5.40 18.65
C VAL A 71 0.08 -5.97 17.33
N MET A 72 -0.78 -6.26 16.36
CA MET A 72 -0.36 -6.75 15.05
C MET A 72 0.49 -5.72 14.30
N THR A 73 0.13 -4.43 14.34
CA THR A 73 0.96 -3.34 13.79
C THR A 73 2.33 -3.27 14.46
N CYS A 74 2.41 -3.42 15.79
CA CYS A 74 3.69 -3.48 16.50
C CYS A 74 4.55 -4.67 16.05
N LEU A 75 3.95 -5.87 15.91
CA LEU A 75 4.65 -7.06 15.44
C LEU A 75 5.14 -6.89 14.00
N PHE A 76 4.34 -6.30 13.11
CA PHE A 76 4.76 -5.97 11.76
C PHE A 76 5.94 -4.99 11.75
N LEU A 77 5.88 -3.94 12.58
CA LEU A 77 6.97 -2.96 12.68
C LEU A 77 8.26 -3.63 13.15
N VAL A 78 8.20 -4.43 14.22
CA VAL A 78 9.36 -5.18 14.73
C VAL A 78 9.93 -6.10 13.65
N ARG A 79 9.08 -6.86 12.95
CA ARG A 79 9.50 -7.74 11.84
C ARG A 79 10.18 -6.93 10.72
N LEU A 80 9.65 -5.77 10.36
CA LEU A 80 10.21 -4.88 9.32
C LEU A 80 11.53 -4.25 9.75
N LEU A 81 11.71 -3.95 11.04
CA LEU A 81 12.98 -3.45 11.59
C LEU A 81 14.06 -4.52 11.68
N ILE A 82 13.68 -5.78 11.87
CA ILE A 82 14.58 -6.94 11.83
C ILE A 82 14.95 -7.32 10.38
N ASP A 83 14.16 -6.87 9.39
CA ASP A 83 14.32 -7.19 7.96
C ASP A 83 15.76 -7.07 7.45
N PRO A 84 16.53 -5.99 7.76
CA PRO A 84 17.91 -5.82 7.31
C PRO A 84 18.91 -6.77 7.98
N LEU A 85 18.59 -7.30 9.17
CA LEU A 85 19.46 -8.24 9.90
C LEU A 85 19.40 -9.66 9.31
N LEU A 86 18.33 -9.96 8.56
CA LEU A 86 18.09 -11.27 7.98
C LEU A 86 18.94 -11.47 6.72
N GLN A 87 20.15 -11.99 6.93
CA GLN A 87 21.08 -12.23 5.83
C GLN A 87 20.52 -13.25 4.83
N ARG A 88 19.95 -14.38 5.26
CA ARG A 88 19.47 -15.44 4.33
C ARG A 88 17.95 -15.40 4.23
N ARG A 89 17.42 -15.13 3.02
CA ARG A 89 15.99 -15.27 2.72
C ARG A 89 15.72 -16.45 1.79
N PRO A 90 14.94 -17.45 2.22
CA PRO A 90 14.50 -18.51 1.33
C PRO A 90 13.50 -17.97 0.31
N TYR A 91 13.66 -18.37 -0.95
CA TYR A 91 12.74 -18.03 -2.05
C TYR A 91 11.30 -18.43 -1.71
N LEU A 92 10.36 -17.53 -1.95
CA LEU A 92 8.94 -17.73 -1.63
C LEU A 92 8.19 -18.46 -2.75
N GLY A 93 8.59 -19.70 -3.02
CA GLY A 93 7.92 -20.55 -4.00
C GLY A 93 6.54 -20.98 -3.51
N GLN A 94 5.52 -20.77 -4.33
CA GLN A 94 4.14 -21.17 -4.05
C GLN A 94 3.98 -22.67 -4.26
N ASN A 95 2.99 -23.28 -3.62
CA ASN A 95 2.74 -24.72 -3.76
C ASN A 95 1.95 -25.06 -5.03
N MET A 96 1.35 -24.07 -5.68
CA MET A 96 0.59 -24.24 -6.92
C MET A 96 1.43 -23.80 -8.14
N ASN A 97 1.16 -24.41 -9.30
CA ASN A 97 1.82 -24.03 -10.54
C ASN A 97 1.37 -22.61 -11.00
N PRO A 98 2.17 -21.92 -11.84
CA PRO A 98 1.84 -20.56 -12.29
C PRO A 98 0.52 -20.46 -13.05
N GLN A 99 0.15 -21.49 -13.81
CA GLN A 99 -1.10 -21.52 -14.58
C GLN A 99 -2.34 -21.61 -13.67
N GLY A 100 -2.32 -22.50 -12.68
CA GLY A 100 -3.38 -22.61 -11.68
C GLY A 100 -3.47 -21.35 -10.82
N LEU A 101 -2.33 -20.71 -10.54
CA LEU A 101 -2.29 -19.44 -9.84
C LEU A 101 -2.91 -18.29 -10.64
N PHE A 102 -2.65 -18.25 -11.94
CA PHE A 102 -3.25 -17.25 -12.82
C PHE A 102 -4.77 -17.41 -12.89
N PHE A 103 -5.23 -18.65 -13.03
CA PHE A 103 -6.65 -18.98 -12.99
C PHE A 103 -7.27 -18.59 -11.64
N LEU A 104 -6.61 -18.92 -10.53
CA LEU A 104 -7.07 -18.55 -9.20
C LEU A 104 -7.14 -17.03 -9.02
N CYS A 105 -6.13 -16.29 -9.50
CA CYS A 105 -6.12 -14.83 -9.49
C CYS A 105 -7.35 -14.26 -10.21
N LEU A 106 -7.65 -14.76 -11.42
CA LEU A 106 -8.81 -14.33 -12.20
C LEU A 106 -10.13 -14.67 -11.50
N ALA A 107 -10.24 -15.87 -10.93
CA ALA A 107 -11.45 -16.30 -10.22
C ALA A 107 -11.72 -15.45 -8.98
N VAL A 108 -10.71 -15.22 -8.15
CA VAL A 108 -10.84 -14.37 -6.94
C VAL A 108 -11.10 -12.92 -7.33
N PHE A 109 -10.45 -12.41 -8.39
CA PHE A 109 -10.70 -11.08 -8.90
C PHE A 109 -12.16 -10.90 -9.36
N ALA A 110 -12.71 -11.88 -10.09
CA ALA A 110 -14.10 -11.86 -10.50
C ALA A 110 -15.06 -11.86 -9.29
N PHE A 111 -14.73 -12.63 -8.25
CA PHE A 111 -15.52 -12.66 -7.02
C PHE A 111 -15.50 -11.32 -6.28
N ILE A 112 -14.31 -10.75 -6.06
CA ILE A 112 -14.14 -9.44 -5.40
C ILE A 112 -14.78 -8.32 -6.22
N THR A 113 -14.69 -8.38 -7.55
CA THR A 113 -15.36 -7.42 -8.44
C THR A 113 -16.88 -7.53 -8.32
N THR A 114 -17.41 -8.76 -8.23
CA THR A 114 -18.84 -8.98 -8.01
C THR A 114 -19.26 -8.38 -6.67
N GLN A 115 -18.49 -8.63 -5.60
CA GLN A 115 -18.70 -8.07 -4.28
C GLN A 115 -18.71 -6.53 -4.31
N ALA A 116 -17.74 -5.90 -4.99
CA ALA A 116 -17.65 -4.45 -5.15
C ALA A 116 -18.87 -3.83 -5.88
N ILE A 117 -19.50 -4.60 -6.78
CA ILE A 117 -20.68 -4.18 -7.52
C ILE A 117 -21.96 -4.42 -6.70
N THR A 118 -22.01 -5.45 -5.86
CA THR A 118 -23.22 -5.80 -5.12
C THR A 118 -23.32 -5.11 -3.76
N GLU A 119 -22.20 -4.80 -3.10
CA GLU A 119 -22.20 -4.15 -1.79
C GLU A 119 -22.40 -2.63 -1.90
N THR A 120 -22.94 -2.05 -0.82
CA THR A 120 -23.05 -0.60 -0.65
C THR A 120 -21.66 0.01 -0.50
N LEU A 121 -21.41 1.12 -1.18
CA LEU A 121 -20.08 1.71 -1.17
C LEU A 121 -19.81 2.44 0.14
N PRO A 122 -18.54 2.53 0.57
CA PRO A 122 -18.15 3.39 1.67
C PRO A 122 -18.52 4.85 1.37
N ARG A 123 -19.04 5.56 2.38
CA ARG A 123 -19.47 6.95 2.27
C ARG A 123 -18.36 7.88 1.77
N THR A 124 -17.10 7.61 2.12
CA THR A 124 -15.96 8.41 1.63
C THR A 124 -15.76 8.31 0.12
N SER A 125 -15.92 7.12 -0.46
CA SER A 125 -15.80 6.90 -1.91
C SER A 125 -16.93 7.58 -2.67
N GLU A 126 -18.15 7.55 -2.13
CA GLU A 126 -19.31 8.25 -2.68
C GLU A 126 -19.10 9.78 -2.63
N LYS A 127 -18.66 10.31 -1.49
CA LYS A 127 -18.31 11.73 -1.33
C LYS A 127 -17.24 12.16 -2.33
N THR A 128 -16.19 11.36 -2.57
CA THR A 128 -15.15 11.68 -3.57
C THR A 128 -15.73 11.81 -4.98
N VAL A 129 -16.65 10.92 -5.38
CA VAL A 129 -17.29 10.98 -6.70
C VAL A 129 -18.25 12.15 -6.81
N GLN A 130 -19.02 12.45 -5.76
CA GLN A 130 -19.87 13.63 -5.71
C GLN A 130 -19.04 14.92 -5.82
N GLN A 131 -17.94 15.01 -5.07
CA GLN A 131 -16.99 16.12 -5.17
C GLN A 131 -16.42 16.24 -6.59
N ALA A 132 -16.06 15.12 -7.24
CA ALA A 132 -15.60 15.13 -8.61
C ALA A 132 -16.65 15.70 -9.58
N GLY A 133 -17.92 15.31 -9.44
CA GLY A 133 -19.04 15.88 -10.20
C GLY A 133 -19.26 17.38 -9.95
N GLN A 134 -19.11 17.82 -8.71
CA GLN A 134 -19.18 19.24 -8.34
C GLN A 134 -18.03 20.07 -8.93
N LEU A 135 -16.80 19.51 -8.99
CA LEU A 135 -15.66 20.15 -9.65
C LEU A 135 -15.94 20.35 -11.16
N LEU A 136 -16.55 19.35 -11.80
CA LEU A 136 -16.88 19.38 -13.23
C LEU A 136 -18.00 20.36 -13.57
N SER A 137 -19.04 20.42 -12.74
CA SER A 137 -20.15 21.36 -12.89
C SER A 137 -19.82 22.79 -12.47
N ARG A 138 -18.63 23.03 -11.91
CA ARG A 138 -18.21 24.31 -11.29
C ARG A 138 -19.14 24.79 -10.17
N THR A 139 -19.96 23.90 -9.62
CA THR A 139 -20.91 24.16 -8.53
C THR A 139 -20.32 23.67 -7.20
N ALA A 140 -19.01 23.79 -7.01
CA ALA A 140 -18.31 23.42 -5.78
C ALA A 140 -18.58 24.44 -4.65
N THR A 141 -19.86 24.67 -4.40
CA THR A 141 -20.44 25.51 -3.36
C THR A 141 -20.93 24.59 -2.25
N GLU A 142 -20.44 24.83 -1.05
CA GLU A 142 -20.81 24.22 0.23
C GLU A 142 -20.17 22.85 0.55
N LEU A 143 -19.32 22.89 1.57
CA LEU A 143 -18.79 21.72 2.27
C LEU A 143 -19.88 21.22 3.21
N GLU A 144 -20.38 19.99 2.98
CA GLU A 144 -20.91 19.19 4.09
C GLU A 144 -19.80 19.03 5.14
N GLN A 145 -20.17 19.12 6.42
CA GLN A 145 -19.25 19.02 7.54
C GLN A 145 -18.37 17.77 7.41
N PRO A 146 -17.05 17.87 7.68
CA PRO A 146 -16.20 16.69 7.70
C PRO A 146 -16.79 15.68 8.69
N ASP A 147 -17.07 14.46 8.23
CA ASP A 147 -17.38 13.35 9.14
C ASP A 147 -16.11 13.12 9.97
N GLU A 148 -16.12 13.49 11.25
CA GLU A 148 -14.95 13.41 12.13
C GLU A 148 -14.48 11.96 12.38
N THR A 149 -15.28 10.99 11.94
CA THR A 149 -15.10 9.54 12.13
C THR A 149 -14.17 8.88 11.10
N GLU A 150 -14.03 9.45 9.90
CA GLU A 150 -13.25 8.86 8.79
C GLU A 150 -12.35 9.90 8.09
N LEU A 151 -11.18 9.47 7.60
CA LEU A 151 -10.24 10.36 6.89
C LEU A 151 -10.89 10.98 5.65
N SER A 152 -10.86 12.32 5.57
CA SER A 152 -11.29 13.03 4.38
C SER A 152 -10.25 12.90 3.25
N PRO A 153 -10.67 12.53 2.03
CA PRO A 153 -9.77 12.36 0.90
C PRO A 153 -9.13 13.70 0.50
N GLY A 154 -7.87 13.65 0.10
CA GLY A 154 -7.14 14.81 -0.38
C GLY A 154 -7.59 15.28 -1.77
N PRO A 155 -7.20 16.49 -2.19
CA PRO A 155 -7.70 17.15 -3.40
C PRO A 155 -7.34 16.45 -4.72
N ALA A 156 -6.35 15.55 -4.75
CA ALA A 156 -6.04 14.78 -5.95
C ALA A 156 -7.02 13.63 -6.20
N ALA A 157 -7.67 13.11 -5.16
CA ALA A 157 -8.63 12.01 -5.28
C ALA A 157 -9.84 12.37 -6.18
N PRO A 158 -10.55 13.50 -5.98
CA PRO A 158 -11.66 13.87 -6.85
C PRO A 158 -11.20 14.23 -8.28
N LEU A 159 -10.00 14.79 -8.45
CA LEU A 159 -9.44 15.07 -9.79
C LEU A 159 -9.16 13.78 -10.58
N LEU A 160 -8.66 12.73 -9.91
CA LEU A 160 -8.43 11.42 -10.53
C LEU A 160 -9.74 10.65 -10.75
N ALA A 161 -10.78 10.94 -9.96
CA ALA A 161 -12.12 10.36 -10.11
C ALA A 161 -12.95 11.01 -11.23
N ALA A 162 -12.74 12.30 -11.53
CA ALA A 162 -13.48 13.09 -12.51
C ALA A 162 -13.67 12.42 -13.90
N PRO A 163 -12.64 11.87 -14.57
CA PRO A 163 -12.83 11.26 -15.90
C PRO A 163 -13.76 10.04 -15.87
N VAL A 164 -13.75 9.27 -14.79
CA VAL A 164 -14.63 8.10 -14.62
C VAL A 164 -16.04 8.56 -14.24
N GLY A 165 -16.15 9.59 -13.40
CA GLY A 165 -17.42 10.25 -13.06
C GLY A 165 -18.19 10.72 -14.29
N LEU A 166 -17.49 11.32 -15.27
CA LEU A 166 -18.10 11.77 -16.54
C LEU A 166 -18.64 10.63 -17.41
N MET A 167 -17.99 9.46 -17.38
CA MET A 167 -18.36 8.33 -18.23
C MET A 167 -19.44 7.46 -17.60
N PHE A 168 -19.51 7.41 -16.27
CA PHE A 168 -20.32 6.45 -15.52
C PHE A 168 -20.86 7.04 -14.21
N GLU A 169 -21.82 7.98 -14.26
CA GLU A 169 -22.32 8.69 -13.06
C GLU A 169 -22.71 7.73 -11.91
N ASP A 170 -23.58 6.76 -12.15
CA ASP A 170 -24.10 5.86 -11.08
C ASP A 170 -23.12 4.76 -10.66
N LEU A 171 -22.14 4.42 -11.50
CA LEU A 171 -21.20 3.31 -11.28
C LEU A 171 -19.76 3.79 -11.07
N ALA A 172 -19.50 5.10 -11.07
CA ALA A 172 -18.15 5.65 -11.07
C ALA A 172 -17.35 5.17 -9.86
N ALA A 173 -17.90 5.27 -8.66
CA ALA A 173 -17.22 4.87 -7.44
C ALA A 173 -16.87 3.36 -7.43
N ARG A 174 -17.73 2.51 -8.01
CA ARG A 174 -17.50 1.07 -8.16
C ARG A 174 -16.36 0.79 -9.13
N ILE A 175 -16.42 1.42 -10.30
CA ILE A 175 -15.41 1.28 -11.35
C ILE A 175 -14.06 1.80 -10.86
N LEU A 176 -14.04 2.94 -10.16
CA LEU A 176 -12.83 3.51 -9.55
C LEU A 176 -12.18 2.55 -8.56
N SER A 177 -12.97 1.91 -7.70
CA SER A 177 -12.43 0.93 -6.76
C SER A 177 -11.85 -0.29 -7.47
N ILE A 178 -12.57 -0.84 -8.46
CA ILE A 178 -12.08 -1.97 -9.27
C ILE A 178 -10.78 -1.60 -9.99
N LEU A 179 -10.73 -0.42 -10.63
CA LEU A 179 -9.53 0.08 -11.31
C LEU A 179 -8.35 0.26 -10.35
N ALA A 180 -8.59 0.74 -9.13
CA ALA A 180 -7.56 0.88 -8.10
C ALA A 180 -6.98 -0.49 -7.71
N HIS A 181 -7.82 -1.50 -7.49
CA HIS A 181 -7.35 -2.87 -7.21
C HIS A 181 -6.61 -3.49 -8.39
N VAL A 182 -7.09 -3.30 -9.63
CA VAL A 182 -6.38 -3.73 -10.85
C VAL A 182 -5.00 -3.07 -10.92
N ALA A 183 -4.91 -1.76 -10.65
CA ALA A 183 -3.63 -1.05 -10.64
C ALA A 183 -2.64 -1.61 -9.61
N VAL A 184 -3.12 -2.03 -8.42
CA VAL A 184 -2.28 -2.73 -7.43
C VAL A 184 -1.81 -4.08 -7.94
N ILE A 185 -2.70 -4.92 -8.46
CA ILE A 185 -2.36 -6.29 -8.90
C ILE A 185 -1.36 -6.26 -10.07
N VAL A 186 -1.64 -5.42 -11.07
CA VAL A 186 -0.75 -5.23 -12.22
C VAL A 186 0.58 -4.63 -11.76
N GLY A 187 0.55 -3.67 -10.83
CA GLY A 187 1.75 -3.11 -10.20
C GLY A 187 2.60 -4.18 -9.52
N LEU A 188 1.99 -5.03 -8.68
CA LEU A 188 2.68 -6.15 -7.99
C LEU A 188 3.27 -7.15 -8.99
N TYR A 189 2.56 -7.47 -10.08
CA TYR A 189 3.08 -8.30 -11.16
C TYR A 189 4.34 -7.70 -11.80
N PHE A 190 4.29 -6.41 -12.15
CA PHE A 190 5.45 -5.72 -12.72
C PHE A 190 6.60 -5.55 -11.74
N VAL A 191 6.34 -5.38 -10.44
CA VAL A 191 7.38 -5.42 -9.41
C VAL A 191 8.05 -6.81 -9.41
N GLY A 192 7.27 -7.89 -9.36
CA GLY A 192 7.84 -9.25 -9.41
C GLY A 192 8.70 -9.47 -10.66
N ARG A 193 8.19 -9.07 -11.83
CA ARG A 193 8.91 -9.20 -13.10
C ARG A 193 10.16 -8.31 -13.19
N ASN A 194 10.05 -7.03 -12.86
CA ASN A 194 11.10 -6.04 -13.13
C ASN A 194 12.08 -5.89 -11.97
N LEU A 195 11.59 -5.93 -10.73
CA LEU A 195 12.40 -5.77 -9.52
C LEU A 195 12.94 -7.12 -9.03
N PHE A 196 12.11 -8.17 -9.02
CA PHE A 196 12.50 -9.48 -8.52
C PHE A 196 12.98 -10.47 -9.60
N ALA A 197 12.91 -10.07 -10.88
CA ALA A 197 13.25 -10.91 -12.04
C ALA A 197 12.45 -12.23 -12.12
N ASP A 198 11.30 -12.30 -11.44
CA ASP A 198 10.45 -13.48 -11.40
C ASP A 198 8.97 -13.10 -11.47
N ALA A 199 8.37 -13.35 -12.63
CA ALA A 199 6.96 -13.08 -12.88
C ALA A 199 6.01 -13.97 -12.04
N SER A 200 6.46 -15.16 -11.63
CA SER A 200 5.65 -16.07 -10.82
C SER A 200 5.48 -15.54 -9.39
N LEU A 201 6.51 -14.91 -8.83
CA LEU A 201 6.41 -14.19 -7.55
C LEU A 201 5.48 -12.98 -7.65
N GLY A 202 5.55 -12.24 -8.77
CA GLY A 202 4.64 -11.13 -9.06
C GLY A 202 3.18 -11.56 -9.06
N LEU A 203 2.88 -12.66 -9.74
CA LEU A 203 1.55 -13.25 -9.75
C LEU A 203 1.14 -13.76 -8.36
N GLY A 204 2.07 -14.33 -7.58
CA GLY A 204 1.84 -14.74 -6.19
C GLY A 204 1.45 -13.59 -5.27
N MET A 205 2.15 -12.47 -5.38
CA MET A 205 1.81 -11.27 -4.61
C MET A 205 0.41 -10.76 -4.97
N GLY A 206 0.09 -10.69 -6.27
CA GLY A 206 -1.23 -10.25 -6.75
C GLY A 206 -2.36 -11.16 -6.29
N THR A 207 -2.18 -12.49 -6.39
CA THR A 207 -3.18 -13.46 -5.94
C THR A 207 -3.33 -13.44 -4.42
N LEU A 208 -2.24 -13.34 -3.64
CA LEU A 208 -2.33 -13.25 -2.19
C LEU A 208 -3.00 -11.94 -1.75
N TYR A 209 -2.70 -10.81 -2.40
CA TYR A 209 -3.37 -9.53 -2.16
C TYR A 209 -4.89 -9.69 -2.28
N LEU A 210 -5.36 -10.30 -3.36
CA LEU A 210 -6.79 -10.55 -3.58
C LEU A 210 -7.38 -11.55 -2.58
N LEU A 211 -6.63 -12.59 -2.20
CA LEU A 211 -7.14 -13.60 -1.27
C LEU A 211 -7.26 -13.06 0.16
N LEU A 212 -6.47 -12.07 0.54
CA LEU A 212 -6.42 -11.63 1.92
C LEU A 212 -7.77 -11.06 2.39
N PRO A 213 -8.29 -11.50 3.55
CA PRO A 213 -9.60 -11.07 4.02
C PRO A 213 -9.71 -9.54 4.18
N CYS A 214 -8.62 -8.88 4.60
CA CYS A 214 -8.59 -7.43 4.73
C CYS A 214 -8.80 -6.66 3.41
N THR A 215 -8.49 -7.25 2.25
CA THR A 215 -8.82 -6.61 0.95
C THR A 215 -10.28 -6.81 0.60
N ALA A 216 -10.82 -7.99 0.87
CA ALA A 216 -12.23 -8.31 0.63
C ALA A 216 -13.22 -7.55 1.54
N TYR A 217 -12.79 -7.11 2.73
CA TYR A 217 -13.66 -6.33 3.62
C TYR A 217 -13.84 -4.88 3.17
N ASN A 218 -12.80 -4.33 2.54
CA ASN A 218 -12.67 -2.92 2.23
C ASN A 218 -12.52 -2.70 0.72
N VAL A 219 -13.12 -3.57 -0.11
CA VAL A 219 -13.00 -3.53 -1.58
C VAL A 219 -13.53 -2.22 -2.17
N GLY A 220 -14.51 -1.59 -1.52
CA GLY A 220 -15.10 -0.32 -1.96
C GLY A 220 -14.30 0.93 -1.58
N GLU A 221 -13.23 0.80 -0.78
CA GLU A 221 -12.46 1.93 -0.24
C GLU A 221 -11.42 2.46 -1.23
N PHE A 222 -11.90 3.06 -2.32
CA PHE A 222 -11.07 3.69 -3.35
C PHE A 222 -10.00 4.63 -2.77
N ASN A 223 -10.36 5.49 -1.81
CA ASN A 223 -9.48 6.49 -1.23
C ASN A 223 -8.28 5.87 -0.47
N HIS A 224 -8.40 4.64 0.02
CA HIS A 224 -7.32 3.93 0.73
C HIS A 224 -6.47 3.06 -0.19
N VAL A 225 -7.03 2.55 -1.29
CA VAL A 225 -6.32 1.69 -2.25
C VAL A 225 -5.51 2.50 -3.26
N LEU A 226 -6.06 3.61 -3.76
CA LEU A 226 -5.42 4.48 -4.74
C LEU A 226 -4.00 4.98 -4.35
N PRO A 227 -3.76 5.58 -3.16
CA PRO A 227 -2.43 6.04 -2.79
C PRO A 227 -1.42 4.89 -2.80
N THR A 228 -1.84 3.71 -2.33
CA THR A 228 -0.97 2.53 -2.32
C THR A 228 -0.68 2.02 -3.72
N ALA A 229 -1.67 2.04 -4.62
CA ALA A 229 -1.46 1.72 -6.04
C ALA A 229 -0.41 2.66 -6.66
N LEU A 230 -0.50 3.97 -6.41
CA LEU A 230 0.46 4.95 -6.90
C LEU A 230 1.87 4.70 -6.33
N ILE A 231 1.99 4.33 -5.06
CA ILE A 231 3.30 3.97 -4.45
C ILE A 231 3.87 2.70 -5.08
N VAL A 232 3.05 1.67 -5.32
CA VAL A 232 3.49 0.44 -6.01
C VAL A 232 4.02 0.78 -7.42
N TRP A 233 3.31 1.61 -8.17
CA TRP A 233 3.77 2.09 -9.47
C TRP A 233 5.01 2.98 -9.39
N ALA A 234 5.19 3.76 -8.32
CA ALA A 234 6.42 4.49 -8.06
C ALA A 234 7.61 3.53 -7.89
N PHE A 235 7.41 2.37 -7.23
CA PHE A 235 8.41 1.30 -7.17
C PHE A 235 8.63 0.61 -8.52
N VAL A 236 7.62 0.45 -9.38
CA VAL A 236 7.83 -0.05 -10.75
C VAL A 236 8.70 0.93 -11.55
N ALA A 237 8.46 2.24 -11.38
CA ALA A 237 9.18 3.31 -12.06
C ALA A 237 10.40 3.84 -11.28
N TYR A 238 10.94 3.10 -10.31
CA TYR A 238 11.96 3.59 -9.37
C TYR A 238 13.22 4.15 -10.05
N ARG A 239 13.58 3.64 -11.25
CA ARG A 239 14.74 4.12 -12.03
C ARG A 239 14.54 5.52 -12.62
N LYS A 240 13.30 6.01 -12.73
CA LYS A 240 12.95 7.30 -13.32
C LYS A 240 12.49 8.27 -12.22
N PRO A 241 13.37 9.16 -11.70
CA PRO A 241 13.05 10.01 -10.54
C PRO A 241 11.87 10.96 -10.78
N ILE A 242 11.66 11.43 -12.01
CA ILE A 242 10.54 12.31 -12.35
C ILE A 242 9.21 11.55 -12.27
N VAL A 243 9.14 10.34 -12.83
CA VAL A 243 7.91 9.53 -12.82
C VAL A 243 7.55 9.11 -11.40
N ALA A 244 8.54 8.65 -10.62
CA ALA A 244 8.34 8.33 -9.22
C ALA A 244 7.90 9.54 -8.40
N GLY A 245 8.47 10.72 -8.66
CA GLY A 245 8.08 11.98 -8.01
C GLY A 245 6.65 12.40 -8.35
N ILE A 246 6.22 12.26 -9.60
CA ILE A 246 4.83 12.54 -10.01
C ILE A 246 3.86 11.59 -9.30
N LEU A 247 4.13 10.28 -9.32
CA LEU A 247 3.27 9.27 -8.71
C LEU A 247 3.18 9.45 -7.19
N LEU A 248 4.31 9.72 -6.53
CA LEU A 248 4.33 9.92 -5.08
C LEU A 248 3.72 11.28 -4.69
N GLY A 249 3.87 12.31 -5.53
CA GLY A 249 3.20 13.60 -5.36
C GLY A 249 1.68 13.48 -5.48
N LEU A 250 1.19 12.73 -6.46
CA LEU A 250 -0.23 12.41 -6.59
C LEU A 250 -0.72 11.60 -5.38
N ALA A 251 0.07 10.63 -4.89
CA ALA A 251 -0.27 9.87 -3.68
C ALA A 251 -0.37 10.77 -2.43
N CYS A 252 0.54 11.75 -2.27
CA CYS A 252 0.45 12.75 -1.22
C CYS A 252 -0.79 13.64 -1.36
N GLY A 253 -1.22 13.88 -2.60
CA GLY A 253 -2.44 14.64 -2.89
C GLY A 253 -3.72 13.86 -2.66
N THR A 254 -3.69 12.52 -2.64
CA THR A 254 -4.86 11.68 -2.35
C THR A 254 -5.00 11.42 -0.85
N MET A 255 -3.89 11.17 -0.15
CA MET A 255 -3.83 10.94 1.29
C MET A 255 -2.52 11.50 1.86
N TYR A 256 -2.47 11.82 3.16
CA TYR A 256 -1.33 12.52 3.75
C TYR A 256 -0.14 11.62 4.07
N PHE A 257 -0.37 10.36 4.43
CA PHE A 257 0.70 9.45 4.88
C PHE A 257 1.89 9.27 3.91
N PRO A 258 1.74 9.33 2.56
CA PRO A 258 2.87 9.22 1.64
C PRO A 258 3.87 10.38 1.76
N ILE A 259 3.49 11.51 2.38
CA ILE A 259 4.40 12.64 2.61
C ILE A 259 5.61 12.22 3.48
N LEU A 260 5.40 11.26 4.38
CA LEU A 260 6.41 10.71 5.28
C LEU A 260 7.48 9.91 4.52
N LEU A 261 7.18 9.50 3.29
CA LEU A 261 8.12 8.78 2.41
C LEU A 261 9.08 9.73 1.69
N LEU A 262 8.69 10.99 1.46
CA LEU A 262 9.44 11.93 0.62
C LEU A 262 10.91 12.11 1.05
N PRO A 263 11.25 12.26 2.36
CA PRO A 263 12.64 12.42 2.77
C PRO A 263 13.51 11.20 2.42
N MET A 264 12.97 10.00 2.59
CA MET A 264 13.69 8.75 2.29
C MET A 264 13.87 8.53 0.79
N TRP A 265 12.87 8.88 -0.02
CA TRP A 265 12.94 8.79 -1.48
C TRP A 265 13.90 9.82 -2.07
N ALA A 266 13.90 11.05 -1.56
CA ALA A 266 14.89 12.06 -1.92
C ALA A 266 16.32 11.60 -1.56
N ALA A 267 16.50 11.01 -0.37
CA ALA A 267 17.79 10.45 0.03
C ALA A 267 18.24 9.26 -0.85
N PHE A 268 17.30 8.43 -1.33
CA PHE A 268 17.58 7.31 -2.24
C PHE A 268 18.13 7.76 -3.61
N TYR A 269 17.59 8.84 -4.18
CA TYR A 269 18.02 9.33 -5.48
C TYR A 269 19.36 10.08 -5.48
N GLY A 270 19.92 10.37 -4.30
CA GLY A 270 21.16 11.12 -4.16
C GLY A 270 21.07 12.55 -4.71
N ARG A 271 22.20 13.26 -4.75
CA ARG A 271 22.23 14.71 -4.98
C ARG A 271 21.68 15.15 -6.34
N LYS A 272 21.99 14.42 -7.42
CA LYS A 272 21.55 14.75 -8.79
C LYS A 272 20.11 14.29 -9.07
N GLY A 273 19.73 13.11 -8.57
CA GLY A 273 18.39 12.57 -8.78
C GLY A 273 17.32 13.23 -7.89
N ALA A 274 17.69 13.63 -6.66
CA ALA A 274 16.78 14.26 -5.71
C ALA A 274 16.21 15.58 -6.26
N TRP A 275 17.00 16.38 -6.98
CA TRP A 275 16.49 17.61 -7.58
C TRP A 275 15.41 17.35 -8.63
N ARG A 276 15.59 16.35 -9.49
CA ARG A 276 14.59 15.95 -10.50
C ARG A 276 13.30 15.45 -9.85
N PHE A 277 13.44 14.68 -8.77
CA PHE A 277 12.33 14.17 -7.97
C PHE A 277 11.59 15.30 -7.24
N ALA A 278 12.32 16.22 -6.60
CA ALA A 278 11.76 17.38 -5.90
C ALA A 278 11.04 18.33 -6.86
N MET A 279 11.62 18.59 -8.04
CA MET A 279 10.99 19.42 -9.06
C MET A 279 9.67 18.81 -9.54
N ALA A 280 9.61 17.47 -9.71
CA ALA A 280 8.37 16.79 -10.05
C ALA A 280 7.31 16.90 -8.95
N LEU A 281 7.69 16.77 -7.68
CA LEU A 281 6.78 16.97 -6.54
C LEU A 281 6.23 18.40 -6.48
N VAL A 282 7.09 19.40 -6.65
CA VAL A 282 6.69 20.81 -6.65
C VAL A 282 5.76 21.09 -7.82
N LEU A 283 6.04 20.54 -9.01
CA LEU A 283 5.17 20.69 -10.18
C LEU A 283 3.78 20.09 -9.94
N VAL A 284 3.70 18.88 -9.37
CA VAL A 284 2.41 18.26 -9.04
C VAL A 284 1.67 19.06 -7.96
N GLY A 285 2.36 19.50 -6.91
CA GLY A 285 1.77 20.34 -5.87
C GLY A 285 1.25 21.68 -6.44
N ALA A 286 2.02 22.32 -7.31
CA ALA A 286 1.62 23.54 -8.02
C ALA A 286 0.41 23.30 -8.93
N MET A 287 0.36 22.15 -9.62
CA MET A 287 -0.77 21.80 -10.48
C MET A 287 -2.04 21.52 -9.67
N LEU A 288 -1.94 20.79 -8.55
CA LEU A 288 -3.07 20.50 -7.66
C LEU A 288 -3.60 21.79 -7.01
N THR A 289 -2.70 22.66 -6.53
CA THR A 289 -3.08 23.95 -5.96
C THR A 289 -3.65 24.91 -7.00
N ALA A 290 -3.09 24.96 -8.21
CA ALA A 290 -3.66 25.73 -9.32
C ALA A 290 -5.05 25.20 -9.73
N SER A 291 -5.23 23.87 -9.79
CA SER A 291 -6.54 23.28 -10.06
C SER A 291 -7.55 23.67 -8.98
N LEU A 292 -7.17 23.62 -7.71
CA LEU A 292 -8.01 24.06 -6.60
C LEU A 292 -8.34 25.56 -6.69
N ALA A 293 -7.35 26.40 -7.00
CA ALA A 293 -7.52 27.85 -7.13
C ALA A 293 -8.47 28.21 -8.28
N LEU A 294 -8.41 27.49 -9.40
CA LEU A 294 -9.30 27.68 -10.55
C LEU A 294 -10.73 27.18 -10.29
N THR A 295 -10.93 26.28 -9.32
CA THR A 295 -12.25 25.75 -8.96
C THR A 295 -12.83 26.35 -7.67
N SER A 296 -12.05 27.13 -6.92
CA SER A 296 -12.53 27.85 -5.74
C SER A 296 -13.16 29.19 -6.11
N ALA A 297 -14.41 29.40 -5.69
CA ALA A 297 -15.10 30.68 -5.86
C ALA A 297 -14.55 31.80 -4.95
N ASP A 298 -14.02 31.45 -3.76
CA ASP A 298 -13.56 32.39 -2.75
C ASP A 298 -12.13 32.12 -2.24
N PRO A 299 -11.33 33.18 -1.93
CA PRO A 299 -10.00 33.04 -1.34
C PRO A 299 -10.00 32.31 0.01
N ASP A 300 -11.03 32.51 0.83
CA ASP A 300 -11.17 31.84 2.13
C ASP A 300 -11.49 30.34 1.99
N SER A 301 -12.24 29.97 0.93
CA SER A 301 -12.51 28.58 0.56
C SER A 301 -11.23 27.90 0.08
N PHE A 302 -10.38 28.61 -0.65
CA PHE A 302 -9.07 28.11 -1.10
C PHE A 302 -8.11 27.86 0.08
N VAL A 303 -8.01 28.83 1.01
CA VAL A 303 -7.18 28.71 2.21
C VAL A 303 -7.67 27.53 3.06
N ARG A 304 -8.98 27.39 3.29
CA ARG A 304 -9.54 26.24 4.03
C ARG A 304 -9.41 24.91 3.31
N LYS A 305 -9.53 24.83 1.98
CA LYS A 305 -9.32 23.59 1.22
C LYS A 305 -7.86 23.16 1.20
N THR A 306 -6.93 24.12 1.14
CA THR A 306 -5.49 23.84 1.10
C THR A 306 -4.94 23.56 2.50
N LEU A 307 -5.27 24.38 3.50
CA LEU A 307 -4.82 24.22 4.89
C LEU A 307 -5.67 23.25 5.71
N GLY A 308 -6.96 23.09 5.43
CA GLY A 308 -7.80 22.05 6.04
C GLY A 308 -7.54 20.64 5.49
N SER A 309 -6.89 20.51 4.33
CA SER A 309 -6.31 19.23 3.89
C SER A 309 -4.97 18.94 4.58
N LEU A 310 -4.30 20.00 5.05
CA LEU A 310 -3.12 19.97 5.91
C LEU A 310 -3.56 20.17 7.37
N ASP A 311 -4.68 19.60 7.79
CA ASP A 311 -5.21 19.84 9.12
C ASP A 311 -4.24 19.31 10.16
N LEU A 312 -3.33 20.22 10.52
CA LEU A 312 -2.28 19.98 11.47
C LEU A 312 -2.92 19.62 12.81
N ALA A 313 -4.21 19.89 13.06
CA ALA A 313 -4.98 19.43 14.21
C ALA A 313 -5.08 17.89 14.32
N VAL A 314 -5.20 17.16 13.19
CA VAL A 314 -5.19 15.69 13.16
C VAL A 314 -3.79 15.14 13.50
N LEU A 315 -2.75 15.86 13.11
CA LEU A 315 -1.36 15.66 13.56
C LEU A 315 -1.11 16.21 14.98
N ALA A 316 -1.84 17.23 15.41
CA ALA A 316 -1.58 18.05 16.59
C ALA A 316 -2.54 17.69 17.71
N PHE A 317 -2.29 16.50 18.27
CA PHE A 317 -2.54 16.17 19.68
C PHE A 317 -3.98 16.25 20.22
N HIS A 318 -4.93 16.87 19.53
CA HIS A 318 -6.32 17.00 19.94
C HIS A 318 -7.12 15.87 19.31
N GLY A 319 -7.30 14.78 20.06
CA GLY A 319 -8.39 13.86 19.77
C GLY A 319 -9.69 14.58 20.11
N GLY A 320 -10.44 15.02 19.11
CA GLY A 320 -11.80 15.51 19.32
C GLY A 320 -12.63 14.43 20.03
N GLU A 321 -13.67 14.85 20.76
CA GLU A 321 -14.54 13.94 21.53
C GLU A 321 -15.20 12.84 20.66
N SER A 322 -15.20 13.00 19.33
CA SER A 322 -15.77 12.12 18.31
C SER A 322 -14.78 11.14 17.66
N THR A 323 -13.46 11.23 17.91
CA THR A 323 -12.50 10.37 17.20
C THR A 323 -12.53 8.93 17.72
N VAL A 324 -12.90 7.97 16.88
CA VAL A 324 -12.94 6.53 17.21
C VAL A 324 -11.60 5.88 16.85
N GLY A 325 -11.02 5.07 17.75
CA GLY A 325 -9.74 4.40 17.52
C GLY A 325 -9.11 3.83 18.79
N PHE A 326 -7.97 3.16 18.65
CA PHE A 326 -7.23 2.54 19.76
C PHE A 326 -6.98 3.50 20.93
N TRP A 327 -6.52 4.73 20.64
CA TRP A 327 -6.19 5.72 21.66
C TRP A 327 -7.39 6.28 22.42
N ARG A 328 -8.60 6.19 21.85
CA ARG A 328 -9.87 6.59 22.50
C ARG A 328 -10.41 5.46 23.37
N GLU A 329 -10.44 4.23 22.84
CA GLU A 329 -10.90 3.04 23.57
C GLU A 329 -9.99 2.70 24.75
N ALA A 330 -8.68 2.95 24.61
CA ALA A 330 -7.69 2.82 25.67
C ALA A 330 -7.29 4.19 26.24
N ASP A 331 -8.27 4.96 26.73
CA ASP A 331 -8.05 6.32 27.26
C ASP A 331 -6.94 6.38 28.33
N TYR A 332 -6.84 5.34 29.18
CA TYR A 332 -5.77 5.19 30.19
C TYR A 332 -4.35 5.12 29.59
N LEU A 333 -4.20 4.71 28.33
CA LEU A 333 -2.93 4.66 27.60
C LEU A 333 -2.65 5.91 26.79
N SER A 334 -3.62 6.85 26.65
CA SER A 334 -3.50 8.03 25.80
C SER A 334 -2.21 8.86 26.07
N VAL A 335 -1.73 8.86 27.31
CA VAL A 335 -0.46 9.49 27.73
C VAL A 335 0.76 8.93 26.98
N TYR A 336 0.77 7.63 26.64
CA TYR A 336 1.87 6.97 25.94
C TYR A 336 1.94 7.27 24.44
N ARG A 337 0.93 7.94 23.89
CA ARG A 337 0.90 8.35 22.47
C ARG A 337 2.05 9.28 22.12
N ILE A 338 2.35 10.26 22.97
CA ILE A 338 3.41 11.25 22.71
C ILE A 338 4.78 10.57 22.64
N PRO A 339 5.20 9.73 23.61
CA PRO A 339 6.43 8.95 23.48
C PRO A 339 6.51 8.12 22.18
N ILE A 340 5.42 7.48 21.76
CA ILE A 340 5.41 6.66 20.54
C ILE A 340 5.57 7.52 19.29
N MET A 341 4.94 8.70 19.26
CA MET A 341 5.11 9.65 18.17
C MET A 341 6.54 10.20 18.10
N VAL A 342 7.16 10.48 19.26
CA VAL A 342 8.58 10.89 19.33
C VAL A 342 9.48 9.76 18.84
N ALA A 343 9.26 8.53 19.30
CA ALA A 343 10.01 7.35 18.85
C ALA A 343 9.87 7.14 17.34
N TYR A 344 8.67 7.35 16.78
CA TYR A 344 8.42 7.32 15.34
C TYR A 344 9.20 8.42 14.61
N GLY A 345 9.20 9.65 15.12
CA GLY A 345 9.97 10.75 14.54
C GLY A 345 11.48 10.46 14.54
N VAL A 346 12.01 9.91 15.63
CA VAL A 346 13.41 9.46 15.72
C VAL A 346 13.68 8.35 14.70
N MET A 347 12.78 7.37 14.57
CA MET A 347 12.89 6.30 13.58
C MET A 347 12.90 6.85 12.15
N LEU A 348 12.00 7.80 11.82
CA LEU A 348 11.91 8.44 10.51
C LEU A 348 13.22 9.16 10.15
N VAL A 349 13.74 9.97 11.07
CA VAL A 349 15.01 10.69 10.88
C VAL A 349 16.17 9.71 10.76
N ALA A 350 16.23 8.69 11.61
CA ALA A 350 17.26 7.66 11.56
C ALA A 350 17.21 6.92 10.21
N MET A 351 16.04 6.52 9.73
CA MET A 351 15.86 5.87 8.43
C MET A 351 16.10 6.81 7.24
N ALA A 352 15.95 8.13 7.38
CA ALA A 352 16.24 9.12 6.35
C ALA A 352 17.73 9.49 6.24
N ILE A 353 18.50 9.32 7.31
CA ILE A 353 19.96 9.56 7.32
C ILE A 353 20.75 8.26 7.11
N TRP A 354 20.30 7.16 7.71
CA TRP A 354 20.96 5.86 7.70
C TRP A 354 20.11 4.78 7.01
N PRO A 355 20.68 3.91 6.16
CA PRO A 355 22.10 3.78 5.78
C PRO A 355 22.52 4.73 4.63
N ARG A 356 23.82 5.04 4.59
CA ARG A 356 24.44 5.95 3.57
C ARG A 356 24.41 5.39 2.15
N ARG A 357 24.43 4.06 1.99
CA ARG A 357 24.22 3.36 0.71
C ARG A 357 22.83 2.74 0.73
N ARG A 358 21.92 3.27 -0.07
CA ARG A 358 20.53 2.78 -0.14
C ARG A 358 20.34 1.89 -1.35
N THR A 359 20.01 0.63 -1.11
CA THR A 359 19.50 -0.26 -2.15
C THR A 359 17.99 -0.10 -2.25
N VAL A 360 17.41 -0.48 -3.40
CA VAL A 360 15.94 -0.49 -3.59
C VAL A 360 15.25 -1.36 -2.54
N GLU A 361 15.94 -2.42 -2.15
CA GLU A 361 15.59 -3.34 -1.08
C GLU A 361 15.39 -2.64 0.28
N THR A 362 16.36 -1.82 0.68
CA THR A 362 16.27 -1.03 1.91
C THR A 362 15.20 0.05 1.80
N LEU A 363 15.08 0.70 0.64
CA LEU A 363 14.02 1.69 0.40
C LEU A 363 12.63 1.06 0.55
N LEU A 364 12.43 -0.14 0.00
CA LEU A 364 11.17 -0.87 0.07
C LEU A 364 10.80 -1.22 1.52
N ALA A 365 11.73 -1.82 2.26
CA ALA A 365 11.52 -2.21 3.65
C ALA A 365 11.28 -0.99 4.56
N GLN A 366 12.07 0.08 4.41
CA GLN A 366 11.91 1.32 5.17
C GLN A 366 10.60 2.05 4.82
N SER A 367 10.22 2.09 3.54
CA SER A 367 8.93 2.69 3.13
C SER A 367 7.75 1.97 3.75
N CYS A 368 7.78 0.63 3.75
CA CYS A 368 6.76 -0.18 4.43
C CYS A 368 6.75 0.08 5.96
N ALA A 369 7.93 0.10 6.59
CA ALA A 369 8.06 0.34 8.03
C ALA A 369 7.55 1.73 8.45
N VAL A 370 7.78 2.76 7.62
CA VAL A 370 7.31 4.13 7.88
C VAL A 370 5.79 4.22 7.81
N ILE A 371 5.14 3.53 6.86
CA ILE A 371 3.67 3.51 6.77
C ILE A 371 3.07 2.70 7.92
N VAL A 372 3.62 1.53 8.23
CA VAL A 372 3.18 0.70 9.37
C VAL A 372 3.37 1.45 10.69
N GLY A 373 4.52 2.10 10.89
CA GLY A 373 4.79 2.89 12.08
C GLY A 373 3.89 4.12 12.21
N ALA A 374 3.44 4.71 11.10
CA ALA A 374 2.51 5.84 11.12
C ALA A 374 1.18 5.46 11.78
N GLN A 375 0.72 4.23 11.59
CA GLN A 375 -0.53 3.71 12.18
C GLN A 375 -0.52 3.66 13.70
N LEU A 376 0.66 3.60 14.34
CA LEU A 376 0.75 3.45 15.80
C LEU A 376 0.42 4.75 16.55
N TRP A 377 0.74 5.92 16.00
CA TRP A 377 0.47 7.21 16.67
C TRP A 377 -0.74 7.96 16.10
N PHE A 378 -1.35 7.43 15.05
CA PHE A 378 -2.51 8.00 14.38
C PHE A 378 -3.77 7.90 15.25
N THR A 379 -4.57 8.98 15.34
CA THR A 379 -5.73 9.07 16.26
C THR A 379 -6.97 8.39 15.73
N GLN A 380 -7.33 8.66 14.49
CA GLN A 380 -8.53 8.11 13.86
C GLN A 380 -8.23 6.70 13.36
N GLN A 381 -8.90 5.70 13.92
CA GLN A 381 -8.82 4.30 13.47
C GLN A 381 -7.38 3.75 13.34
N GLY A 382 -6.47 4.13 14.24
CA GLY A 382 -5.08 3.68 14.23
C GLY A 382 -4.97 2.14 14.19
N GLY A 383 -4.31 1.60 13.16
CA GLY A 383 -4.13 0.16 12.94
C GLY A 383 -5.18 -0.49 12.02
N VAL A 384 -6.26 0.21 11.65
CA VAL A 384 -7.33 -0.33 10.78
C VAL A 384 -6.95 -0.26 9.30
N TYR A 385 -6.15 0.73 8.90
CA TYR A 385 -5.82 1.00 7.50
C TYR A 385 -4.74 0.06 6.92
N LEU A 386 -5.02 -1.25 6.93
CA LEU A 386 -4.12 -2.29 6.41
C LEU A 386 -3.78 -2.06 4.93
N LEU A 387 -4.73 -1.56 4.14
CA LEU A 387 -4.59 -1.33 2.70
C LEU A 387 -3.50 -0.31 2.33
N TRP A 388 -3.09 0.55 3.27
CA TRP A 388 -2.05 1.55 3.03
C TRP A 388 -0.66 0.92 2.86
N TYR A 389 -0.39 -0.16 3.61
CA TYR A 389 0.91 -0.82 3.61
C TYR A 389 0.87 -2.23 3.06
N LEU A 390 -0.30 -2.86 2.88
CA LEU A 390 -0.40 -4.27 2.52
C LEU A 390 0.35 -4.63 1.23
N PRO A 391 0.16 -3.96 0.08
CA PRO A 391 0.94 -4.22 -1.14
C PRO A 391 2.46 -4.13 -0.92
N LEU A 392 2.93 -3.14 -0.15
CA LEU A 392 4.35 -2.99 0.17
C LEU A 392 4.84 -4.10 1.11
N MET A 393 4.02 -4.49 2.08
CA MET A 393 4.30 -5.61 2.98
C MET A 393 4.44 -6.91 2.18
N LEU A 394 3.55 -7.15 1.22
CA LEU A 394 3.65 -8.30 0.30
C LEU A 394 4.93 -8.26 -0.52
N MET A 395 5.31 -7.09 -1.05
CA MET A 395 6.60 -6.93 -1.74
C MET A 395 7.78 -7.27 -0.82
N VAL A 396 7.77 -6.85 0.44
CA VAL A 396 8.84 -7.18 1.41
C VAL A 396 8.85 -8.67 1.76
N VAL A 397 7.69 -9.31 1.92
CA VAL A 397 7.58 -10.75 2.24
C VAL A 397 8.05 -11.61 1.07
N PHE A 398 7.63 -11.32 -0.16
CA PHE A 398 7.93 -12.13 -1.34
C PHE A 398 9.30 -11.84 -1.95
N ARG A 399 10.01 -10.80 -1.48
CA ARG A 399 11.30 -10.39 -2.02
C ARG A 399 12.34 -11.53 -1.94
N PRO A 400 12.88 -11.99 -3.08
CA PRO A 400 14.07 -12.83 -3.11
C PRO A 400 15.33 -11.98 -2.84
N ARG A 401 16.46 -12.61 -2.50
CA ARG A 401 17.75 -11.90 -2.40
C ARG A 401 18.12 -11.31 -3.77
N LEU A 402 18.11 -9.98 -3.93
CA LEU A 402 18.56 -9.33 -5.17
C LEU A 402 20.10 -9.25 -5.17
N MET A 403 20.77 -10.36 -5.45
CA MET A 403 22.24 -10.42 -5.55
C MET A 403 22.81 -9.63 -6.76
N GLN A 404 21.96 -9.05 -7.62
CA GLN A 404 22.34 -8.54 -8.95
C GLN A 404 21.97 -7.08 -9.25
N VAL A 405 21.31 -6.35 -8.35
CA VAL A 405 20.90 -4.96 -8.62
C VAL A 405 21.92 -3.98 -8.04
N SER A 406 22.96 -3.72 -8.83
CA SER A 406 23.97 -2.67 -8.61
C SER A 406 23.40 -1.26 -8.86
N PHE A 407 24.09 -0.24 -8.36
CA PHE A 407 23.59 1.14 -8.19
C PHE A 407 23.37 1.88 -9.53
N PRO A 408 22.55 2.94 -9.56
CA PRO A 408 22.47 3.85 -10.72
C PRO A 408 23.83 4.48 -11.07
N ASP A 409 24.69 4.72 -10.08
CA ASP A 409 26.05 5.23 -10.29
C ASP A 409 26.98 4.20 -10.97
N ASP A 410 26.66 2.90 -10.91
CA ASP A 410 27.47 1.84 -11.56
C ASP A 410 27.16 1.71 -13.07
N LEU A 411 26.07 2.33 -13.55
CA LEU A 411 25.72 2.34 -14.98
C LEU A 411 26.68 3.22 -15.80
N ASP A 412 27.30 4.22 -15.16
CA ASP A 412 28.25 5.13 -15.81
C ASP A 412 29.70 4.61 -15.73
N THR A 413 29.96 3.55 -14.96
CA THR A 413 31.33 3.02 -14.73
C THR A 413 31.63 1.70 -15.44
N LEU A 414 30.69 1.13 -16.19
CA LEU A 414 31.03 0.01 -17.06
C LEU A 414 31.95 0.52 -18.17
N PRO A 415 33.20 0.01 -18.28
CA PRO A 415 34.06 0.39 -19.38
C PRO A 415 33.32 0.07 -20.67
N ASN A 416 33.31 1.05 -21.58
CA ASN A 416 32.76 0.92 -22.91
C ASN A 416 33.63 -0.11 -23.65
N VAL A 417 33.34 -1.41 -23.47
CA VAL A 417 34.00 -2.47 -24.22
C VAL A 417 33.47 -2.36 -25.63
N GLY A 418 34.25 -1.65 -26.45
CA GLY A 418 34.05 -1.53 -27.87
C GLY A 418 33.86 -2.91 -28.50
N THR A 419 32.88 -2.97 -29.38
CA THR A 419 32.77 -3.88 -30.52
C THR A 419 33.95 -4.81 -30.75
N GLY A 420 33.70 -6.12 -30.57
CA GLY A 420 34.39 -7.18 -31.31
C GLY A 420 35.32 -8.07 -30.49
N GLN A 421 34.78 -9.07 -29.79
CA GLN A 421 35.39 -10.41 -29.74
C GLN A 421 34.39 -11.45 -29.20
N ARG A 422 34.44 -12.63 -29.84
CA ARG A 422 33.48 -13.74 -29.78
C ARG A 422 33.22 -14.32 -28.38
N LEU A 423 31.97 -14.75 -28.22
CA LEU A 423 31.28 -15.17 -27.01
C LEU A 423 31.38 -16.70 -26.78
N ASP A 424 32.57 -17.29 -26.90
CA ASP A 424 32.72 -18.78 -26.90
C ASP A 424 33.45 -19.37 -25.69
N SER A 425 33.94 -18.58 -24.73
CA SER A 425 34.75 -19.12 -23.61
C SER A 425 34.06 -19.12 -22.23
N GLN A 426 32.93 -18.44 -22.04
CA GLN A 426 32.23 -18.40 -20.74
C GLN A 426 31.16 -19.48 -20.56
N THR A 427 30.64 -20.05 -21.65
CA THR A 427 29.63 -21.12 -21.62
C THR A 427 30.18 -22.48 -21.19
N SER A 428 31.50 -22.73 -21.31
CA SER A 428 32.13 -23.99 -20.91
C SER A 428 32.37 -24.10 -19.40
N LEU A 429 32.67 -22.98 -18.73
CA LEU A 429 32.91 -22.94 -17.28
C LEU A 429 31.61 -23.05 -16.45
N VAL A 430 30.49 -22.55 -16.96
CA VAL A 430 29.19 -22.66 -16.27
C VAL A 430 28.64 -24.09 -16.32
N ARG A 431 28.91 -24.84 -17.39
CA ARG A 431 28.45 -26.24 -17.52
C ARG A 431 29.23 -27.20 -16.61
N ALA A 432 30.51 -26.95 -16.35
CA ALA A 432 31.34 -27.79 -15.48
C ALA A 432 30.93 -27.70 -13.99
N ASN A 433 30.56 -26.50 -13.51
CA ASN A 433 30.13 -26.33 -12.11
C ASN A 433 28.71 -26.79 -11.82
N THR A 434 27.87 -27.01 -12.84
CA THR A 434 26.48 -27.46 -12.64
C THR A 434 26.39 -28.97 -12.43
N LEU A 435 27.41 -29.74 -12.86
CA LEU A 435 27.45 -31.20 -12.71
C LEU A 435 28.04 -31.70 -11.38
N GLN A 436 28.69 -30.84 -10.60
CA GLN A 436 29.20 -31.21 -9.26
C GLN A 436 28.25 -30.91 -8.11
N MET A 437 27.12 -30.23 -8.35
CA MET A 437 26.16 -29.87 -7.30
C MET A 437 24.99 -30.87 -7.13
N PHE A 438 25.04 -32.00 -7.85
CA PHE A 438 24.10 -33.13 -7.74
C PHE A 438 24.82 -34.45 -7.42
N ARG A 439 25.68 -34.44 -6.39
CA ARG A 439 26.11 -35.65 -5.68
C ARG A 439 25.94 -35.48 -4.19
#